data_AF-A0A7M7PG20-F1
#
_entry.id   AF-A0A7M7PG20-F1
#
_cell.length_a   1.000
_cell.length_b   1.000
_cell.length_c   1.000
_cell.angle_alpha   90.00
_cell.angle_beta   90.00
_cell.angle_gamma   90.00
#
_symmetry.space_group_name_H-M   'P 1'
#
loop_
_entity.id
_entity.type
_entity.pdbx_description
1 polymer ?
#
loop_
_entity_poly.entity_id
_entity_poly.type
_entity_poly.pdbx_seq_one_letter_code
_entity_poly.pdbx_strand_id
1 'polypeptide(L)'
;MGSIETLDIHSVGLSERPYASRDLAQFVCKITHLKDLSIYNQFHDDFFSTSSSMASSAKSCNTSPTLTELTVDCDTLKGWQDCGSMFDNVKRVTIQVGSKIKCDVIQRIHLPGTTELTIQTHESAGLPAGFHEEPTSLPKALLIISPQFVKVTFRDLDIGNSKMELILQAFRSPHNLKYLKIIRFIRCGSDEGVDGVIMACNKDQVMEVEVEHGKPRGDNFF
;
A
#
# COMPACT_ATOMS: atom_id res chain seq x y z
N MET A 1 18.21 14.04 23.09
CA MET A 1 17.71 12.75 22.59
C MET A 1 17.48 12.90 21.10
N GLY A 2 17.98 11.95 20.30
CA GLY A 2 17.77 11.99 18.84
C GLY A 2 16.28 11.87 18.50
N SER A 3 15.87 12.51 17.42
CA SER A 3 14.53 12.40 16.87
C SER A 3 14.43 11.13 16.02
N ILE A 4 13.48 10.24 16.32
CA ILE A 4 13.22 9.06 15.48
C ILE A 4 12.34 9.51 14.31
N GLU A 5 12.88 9.45 13.09
CA GLU A 5 12.16 9.83 11.87
C GLU A 5 11.63 8.64 11.07
N THR A 6 12.26 7.47 11.23
CA THR A 6 11.86 6.23 10.57
C THR A 6 11.75 5.14 11.62
N LEU A 7 10.66 4.38 11.59
CA LEU A 7 10.42 3.25 12.47
C LEU A 7 9.95 2.05 11.66
N ASP A 8 10.65 0.94 11.82
CA ASP A 8 10.29 -0.34 11.23
C ASP A 8 9.96 -1.35 12.34
N ILE A 9 8.76 -1.93 12.26
CA ILE A 9 8.21 -2.86 13.24
C ILE A 9 7.91 -4.18 12.55
N HIS A 10 8.80 -5.15 12.76
CA HIS A 10 8.59 -6.56 12.43
C HIS A 10 8.16 -7.30 13.69
N SER A 11 6.89 -7.70 13.78
CA SER A 11 6.42 -8.32 15.01
C SER A 11 5.61 -9.59 14.81
N VAL A 12 6.26 -10.73 15.09
CA VAL A 12 5.58 -12.01 15.21
C VAL A 12 4.93 -12.14 16.60
N GLY A 13 3.61 -12.31 16.63
CA GLY A 13 2.87 -12.67 17.86
C GLY A 13 2.36 -11.50 18.71
N LEU A 14 2.39 -10.26 18.20
CA LEU A 14 1.70 -9.14 18.87
C LEU A 14 0.18 -9.26 18.77
N SER A 15 -0.34 -9.98 17.78
CA SER A 15 -1.76 -10.34 17.67
C SER A 15 -2.32 -10.98 18.94
N GLU A 16 -1.52 -11.78 19.65
CA GLU A 16 -1.93 -12.49 20.87
C GLU A 16 -1.57 -11.75 22.17
N ARG A 17 -1.05 -10.52 22.07
CA ARG A 17 -0.49 -9.77 23.20
C ARG A 17 -1.14 -8.40 23.32
N PRO A 18 -2.36 -8.30 23.89
CA PRO A 18 -3.10 -7.04 24.00
C PRO A 18 -2.27 -5.92 24.63
N TYR A 19 -1.64 -6.20 25.78
CA TYR A 19 -0.84 -5.21 26.51
C TYR A 19 0.36 -4.71 25.71
N ALA A 20 1.11 -5.60 25.07
CA ALA A 20 2.28 -5.21 24.29
C ALA A 20 1.87 -4.45 23.01
N SER A 21 0.77 -4.85 22.37
CA SER A 21 0.18 -4.14 21.22
C SER A 21 -0.27 -2.73 21.60
N ARG A 22 -0.94 -2.56 22.75
CA ARG A 22 -1.31 -1.24 23.29
C ARG A 22 -0.09 -0.38 23.57
N ASP A 23 0.89 -0.92 24.28
CA ASP A 23 2.07 -0.15 24.69
C ASP A 23 2.90 0.28 23.46
N LEU A 24 2.93 -0.54 22.41
CA LEU A 24 3.49 -0.19 21.11
C LEU A 24 2.72 0.95 20.43
N ALA A 25 1.39 0.89 20.39
CA ALA A 25 0.58 1.98 19.85
C ALA A 25 0.87 3.30 20.58
N GLN A 26 0.92 3.26 21.92
CA GLN A 26 1.28 4.42 22.74
C GLN A 26 2.68 4.95 22.43
N PHE A 27 3.64 4.06 22.18
CA PHE A 27 4.98 4.43 21.81
C PHE A 27 5.00 5.15 20.45
N VAL A 28 4.43 4.56 19.40
CA VAL A 28 4.38 5.15 18.05
C VAL A 28 3.72 6.52 18.06
N CYS A 29 2.58 6.64 18.75
CA CYS A 29 1.83 7.88 18.90
C CYS A 29 2.60 9.02 19.59
N LYS A 30 3.61 8.70 20.40
CA LYS A 30 4.46 9.70 21.10
C LYS A 30 5.65 10.17 20.26
N ILE A 31 5.95 9.55 19.12
CA ILE A 31 7.06 9.96 18.24
C ILE A 31 6.59 11.08 17.31
N THR A 32 6.74 12.33 17.74
CA THR A 32 6.19 13.52 17.05
C THR A 32 6.89 13.91 15.74
N HIS A 33 8.03 13.30 15.44
CA HIS A 33 8.84 13.58 14.26
C HIS A 33 8.92 12.38 13.31
N LEU A 34 8.12 11.34 13.56
CA LEU A 34 8.07 10.16 12.71
C LEU A 34 7.57 10.57 11.33
N LYS A 35 8.32 10.24 10.29
CA LYS A 35 8.01 10.53 8.88
C LYS A 35 7.60 9.29 8.12
N ASP A 36 8.22 8.16 8.46
CA ASP A 36 8.05 6.87 7.82
C ASP A 36 7.82 5.79 8.87
N LEU A 37 6.71 5.07 8.72
CA LEU A 37 6.34 3.95 9.57
C LEU A 37 6.15 2.71 8.70
N SER A 38 6.89 1.65 9.00
CA SER A 38 6.67 0.32 8.47
C SER A 38 6.14 -0.60 9.57
N ILE A 39 5.00 -1.25 9.32
CA ILE A 39 4.40 -2.24 10.23
C ILE A 39 4.13 -3.53 9.48
N TYR A 40 4.64 -4.63 10.04
CA TYR A 40 4.56 -5.95 9.43
C TYR A 40 3.95 -6.95 10.40
N ASN A 41 3.17 -7.90 9.87
CA ASN A 41 2.35 -8.88 10.58
C ASN A 41 1.13 -8.29 11.33
N GLN A 42 0.39 -9.16 12.01
CA GLN A 42 -0.85 -8.81 12.72
C GLN A 42 -0.59 -8.25 14.12
N PHE A 43 -1.42 -7.29 14.49
CA PHE A 43 -1.49 -6.67 15.82
C PHE A 43 -2.81 -7.01 16.48
N HIS A 44 -2.85 -7.00 17.83
CA HIS A 44 -4.11 -7.12 18.56
C HIS A 44 -4.96 -5.87 18.31
N ASP A 45 -6.28 -5.99 18.40
CA ASP A 45 -7.27 -4.90 18.35
C ASP A 45 -6.95 -3.73 19.30
N ASP A 46 -6.17 -4.01 20.34
CA ASP A 46 -5.69 -3.04 21.33
C ASP A 46 -4.71 -2.03 20.71
N PHE A 47 -3.96 -2.42 19.67
CA PHE A 47 -3.10 -1.51 18.92
C PHE A 47 -3.93 -0.46 18.18
N PHE A 48 -4.94 -0.89 17.43
CA PHE A 48 -5.78 -0.02 16.61
C PHE A 48 -6.69 0.87 17.46
N SER A 49 -7.35 0.30 18.46
CA SER A 49 -8.23 1.05 19.37
C SER A 49 -7.46 2.10 20.19
N THR A 50 -6.25 1.77 20.65
CA THR A 50 -5.37 2.73 21.34
C THR A 50 -4.89 3.82 20.41
N SER A 51 -4.47 3.46 19.18
CA SER A 51 -4.06 4.42 18.16
C SER A 51 -5.18 5.42 17.84
N SER A 52 -6.41 4.91 17.61
CA SER A 52 -7.60 5.72 17.35
C SER A 52 -7.97 6.64 18.53
N SER A 53 -7.92 6.11 19.75
CA SER A 53 -8.19 6.88 20.99
C SER A 53 -7.18 8.01 21.17
N MET A 54 -5.89 7.73 20.99
CA MET A 54 -4.83 8.72 21.10
C MET A 54 -4.96 9.78 20.02
N ALA A 55 -5.21 9.39 18.77
CA ALA A 55 -5.42 10.29 17.64
C ALA A 55 -6.63 11.24 17.85
N SER A 56 -7.71 10.74 18.45
CA SER A 56 -8.90 11.53 18.79
C SER A 56 -8.66 12.48 19.97
N SER A 57 -7.78 12.12 20.90
CA SER A 57 -7.44 12.94 22.06
C SER A 57 -6.44 14.05 21.69
N ALA A 58 -6.93 15.12 21.06
CA ALA A 58 -6.14 16.30 20.66
C ALA A 58 -5.37 17.00 21.81
N LYS A 59 -5.53 16.54 23.06
CA LYS A 59 -4.78 16.99 24.25
C LYS A 59 -3.51 16.18 24.54
N SER A 60 -3.28 15.03 23.90
CA SER A 60 -2.13 14.17 24.18
C SER A 60 -1.41 13.60 22.95
N CYS A 61 -1.94 13.78 21.73
CA CYS A 61 -1.29 13.29 20.53
C CYS A 61 -1.35 14.31 19.40
N ASN A 62 -0.19 14.84 19.05
CA ASN A 62 0.08 15.12 17.66
C ASN A 62 0.18 13.72 17.02
N THR A 63 -0.86 13.24 16.36
CA THR A 63 -0.65 12.25 15.28
C THR A 63 0.48 12.82 14.47
N SER A 64 1.62 12.12 14.39
CA SER A 64 2.88 12.73 13.95
C SER A 64 2.60 13.53 12.69
N PRO A 65 2.59 14.88 12.75
CA PRO A 65 2.12 15.69 11.62
C PRO A 65 3.09 15.55 10.45
N THR A 66 4.26 14.97 10.72
CA THR A 66 5.30 14.64 9.79
C THR A 66 5.17 13.24 9.19
N LEU A 67 4.30 12.36 9.70
CA LEU A 67 4.12 11.00 9.19
C LEU A 67 3.43 11.08 7.82
N THR A 68 4.21 10.84 6.79
CA THR A 68 3.79 10.98 5.39
C THR A 68 3.89 9.68 4.62
N GLU A 69 4.64 8.71 5.14
CA GLU A 69 4.83 7.40 4.54
C GLU A 69 4.39 6.28 5.48
N LEU A 70 3.63 5.33 4.94
CA LEU A 70 3.19 4.14 5.65
C LEU A 70 3.46 2.91 4.78
N THR A 71 4.17 1.94 5.33
CA THR A 71 4.35 0.63 4.72
C THR A 71 3.66 -0.44 5.56
N VAL A 72 2.86 -1.28 4.91
CA VAL A 72 2.13 -2.40 5.51
C VAL A 72 2.29 -3.65 4.66
N ASP A 73 2.24 -4.85 5.25
CA ASP A 73 2.12 -6.09 4.48
C ASP A 73 0.67 -6.60 4.43
N CYS A 74 0.43 -7.58 3.55
CA CYS A 74 -0.87 -8.27 3.46
C CYS A 74 -1.32 -8.91 4.78
N ASP A 75 -0.39 -9.32 5.65
CA ASP A 75 -0.74 -9.94 6.93
C ASP A 75 -1.27 -8.90 7.93
N THR A 76 -0.65 -7.72 7.98
CA THR A 76 -1.15 -6.53 8.68
C THR A 76 -2.54 -6.17 8.19
N LEU A 77 -2.76 -6.17 6.86
CA LEU A 77 -4.05 -5.84 6.27
C LEU A 77 -5.16 -6.84 6.64
N LYS A 78 -4.84 -8.12 6.88
CA LYS A 78 -5.84 -9.11 7.32
C LYS A 78 -6.43 -8.77 8.69
N GLY A 79 -5.64 -8.18 9.59
CA GLY A 79 -6.05 -7.74 10.92
C GLY A 79 -6.38 -6.25 11.02
N TRP A 80 -6.38 -5.52 9.89
CA TRP A 80 -6.51 -4.06 9.91
C TRP A 80 -7.85 -3.61 10.50
N GLN A 81 -7.78 -2.63 11.40
CA GLN A 81 -8.93 -1.93 11.94
C GLN A 81 -8.77 -0.41 11.79
N ASP A 82 -9.84 0.33 12.06
CA ASP A 82 -9.83 1.78 11.99
C ASP A 82 -8.89 2.38 13.05
N CYS A 83 -7.89 3.16 12.58
CA CYS A 83 -6.95 3.90 13.43
C CYS A 83 -7.39 5.35 13.68
N GLY A 84 -8.62 5.73 13.32
CA GLY A 84 -9.07 7.11 13.40
C GLY A 84 -8.16 8.04 12.59
N SER A 85 -7.82 9.21 13.15
CA SER A 85 -7.01 10.22 12.47
C SER A 85 -5.49 9.96 12.51
N MET A 86 -5.03 8.79 12.98
CA MET A 86 -3.60 8.48 13.14
C MET A 86 -2.82 8.68 11.83
N PHE A 87 -3.42 8.30 10.71
CA PHE A 87 -2.79 8.28 9.40
C PHE A 87 -3.28 9.38 8.44
N ASP A 88 -3.99 10.41 8.94
CA ASP A 88 -4.56 11.47 8.08
C ASP A 88 -3.51 12.24 7.27
N ASN A 89 -2.28 12.32 7.77
CA ASN A 89 -1.17 12.99 7.10
C ASN A 89 -0.43 12.10 6.09
N VAL A 90 -0.71 10.79 6.06
CA VAL A 90 -0.07 9.86 5.12
C VAL A 90 -0.41 10.27 3.69
N LYS A 91 0.63 10.44 2.88
CA LYS A 91 0.53 10.79 1.45
C LYS A 91 0.95 9.63 0.55
N ARG A 92 1.87 8.80 1.02
CA ARG A 92 2.38 7.62 0.31
C ARG A 92 2.11 6.38 1.15
N VAL A 93 1.44 5.40 0.57
CA VAL A 93 1.26 4.08 1.18
C VAL A 93 1.91 3.02 0.31
N THR A 94 2.67 2.13 0.94
CA THR A 94 3.25 0.95 0.31
C THR A 94 2.62 -0.31 0.90
N ILE A 95 2.07 -1.17 0.04
CA ILE A 95 1.56 -2.48 0.42
C ILE A 95 2.55 -3.52 -0.08
N GLN A 96 3.20 -4.20 0.85
CA GLN A 96 4.09 -5.32 0.56
C GLN A 96 3.30 -6.64 0.50
N VAL A 97 3.53 -7.41 -0.55
CA VAL A 97 2.83 -8.67 -0.81
C VAL A 97 3.82 -9.83 -0.85
N GLY A 98 3.63 -10.84 0.01
CA GLY A 98 4.45 -12.07 0.02
C GLY A 98 3.77 -13.27 -0.67
N SER A 99 2.53 -13.12 -1.12
CA SER A 99 1.75 -14.17 -1.78
C SER A 99 0.78 -13.55 -2.79
N LYS A 100 -0.04 -14.37 -3.45
CA LYS A 100 -1.00 -13.88 -4.46
C LYS A 100 -1.88 -12.77 -3.90
N ILE A 101 -1.95 -11.66 -4.63
CA ILE A 101 -2.70 -10.46 -4.27
C ILE A 101 -4.19 -10.73 -4.38
N LYS A 102 -4.94 -10.40 -3.33
CA LYS A 102 -6.40 -10.35 -3.36
C LYS A 102 -6.89 -8.92 -3.09
N CYS A 103 -7.75 -8.40 -3.96
CA CYS A 103 -8.24 -7.03 -3.85
C CYS A 103 -9.05 -6.77 -2.55
N ASP A 104 -9.71 -7.81 -2.02
CA ASP A 104 -10.48 -7.74 -0.77
C ASP A 104 -9.60 -7.49 0.47
N VAL A 105 -8.32 -7.89 0.43
CA VAL A 105 -7.34 -7.60 1.48
C VAL A 105 -6.81 -6.17 1.33
N ILE A 106 -6.47 -5.76 0.10
CA ILE A 106 -5.94 -4.41 -0.17
C ILE A 106 -6.94 -3.32 0.22
N GLN A 107 -8.25 -3.52 -0.01
CA GLN A 107 -9.27 -2.50 0.29
C GLN A 107 -9.59 -2.34 1.78
N ARG A 108 -8.96 -3.10 2.69
CA ARG A 108 -9.24 -3.02 4.14
C ARG A 108 -8.66 -1.77 4.80
N ILE A 109 -7.61 -1.21 4.20
CA ILE A 109 -6.99 0.03 4.68
C ILE A 109 -7.75 1.22 4.11
N HIS A 110 -8.22 2.11 4.98
CA HIS A 110 -8.90 3.35 4.58
C HIS A 110 -8.00 4.55 4.92
N LEU A 111 -7.52 5.25 3.90
CA LEU A 111 -6.61 6.39 4.03
C LEU A 111 -7.02 7.51 3.06
N PRO A 112 -8.09 8.25 3.38
CA PRO A 112 -8.75 9.15 2.42
C PRO A 112 -7.87 10.32 1.94
N GLY A 113 -6.79 10.64 2.66
CA GLY A 113 -5.84 11.71 2.33
C GLY A 113 -4.63 11.28 1.50
N THR A 114 -4.49 9.98 1.21
CA THR A 114 -3.33 9.41 0.50
C THR A 114 -3.42 9.70 -0.99
N THR A 115 -2.30 10.11 -1.58
CA THR A 115 -2.19 10.49 -3.00
C THR A 115 -1.37 9.51 -3.82
N GLU A 116 -0.53 8.70 -3.19
CA GLU A 116 0.29 7.71 -3.89
C GLU A 116 0.19 6.34 -3.24
N LEU A 117 0.03 5.31 -4.08
CA LEU A 117 0.04 3.91 -3.69
C LEU A 117 1.17 3.19 -4.41
N THR A 118 1.92 2.38 -3.68
CA THR A 118 2.79 1.35 -4.25
C THR A 118 2.33 -0.02 -3.77
N ILE A 119 2.15 -0.98 -4.68
CA ILE A 119 1.98 -2.40 -4.35
C ILE A 119 3.23 -3.12 -4.87
N GLN A 120 3.95 -3.80 -3.98
CA GLN A 120 5.21 -4.43 -4.33
C GLN A 120 5.41 -5.80 -3.67
N THR A 121 6.13 -6.70 -4.34
CA THR A 121 6.54 -7.96 -3.68
C THR A 121 7.53 -7.66 -2.56
N HIS A 122 7.40 -8.38 -1.44
CA HIS A 122 8.39 -8.37 -0.36
C HIS A 122 9.76 -8.85 -0.88
N GLU A 123 10.86 -8.18 -0.51
CA GLU A 123 12.19 -8.51 -1.07
C GLU A 123 12.63 -9.95 -0.76
N SER A 124 12.27 -10.48 0.40
CA SER A 124 12.54 -11.88 0.79
C SER A 124 11.49 -12.91 0.33
N ALA A 125 10.53 -12.53 -0.50
CA ALA A 125 9.56 -13.49 -1.03
C ALA A 125 10.27 -14.46 -1.99
N GLY A 126 10.14 -15.77 -1.73
CA GLY A 126 10.73 -16.80 -2.59
C GLY A 126 10.15 -16.85 -4.01
N LEU A 127 8.97 -16.28 -4.22
CA LEU A 127 8.36 -16.10 -5.55
C LEU A 127 7.68 -14.74 -5.64
N PRO A 128 7.75 -14.08 -6.81
CA PRO A 128 7.06 -12.82 -7.02
C PRO A 128 5.55 -12.96 -6.89
N ALA A 129 4.92 -12.00 -6.23
CA ALA A 129 3.49 -11.98 -6.04
C ALA A 129 2.78 -11.52 -7.33
N GLY A 130 1.80 -12.29 -7.77
CA GLY A 130 0.87 -11.90 -8.84
C GLY A 130 -0.55 -11.73 -8.31
N PHE A 131 -1.46 -11.21 -9.12
CA PHE A 131 -2.89 -11.19 -8.77
C PHE A 131 -3.48 -12.61 -8.75
N HIS A 132 -4.22 -12.94 -7.69
CA HIS A 132 -4.97 -14.19 -7.53
C HIS A 132 -6.08 -14.32 -8.59
N GLU A 133 -6.79 -13.23 -8.80
CA GLU A 133 -7.93 -13.08 -9.71
C GLU A 133 -7.62 -12.08 -10.82
N GLU A 134 -8.53 -11.96 -11.77
CA GLU A 134 -8.46 -10.88 -12.74
C GLU A 134 -8.59 -9.51 -12.02
N PRO A 135 -7.65 -8.57 -12.24
CA PRO A 135 -7.60 -7.30 -11.51
C PRO A 135 -8.63 -6.28 -12.01
N THR A 136 -9.78 -6.70 -12.55
CA THR A 136 -10.82 -5.83 -13.10
C THR A 136 -11.55 -5.02 -12.02
N SER A 137 -11.57 -5.51 -10.78
CA SER A 137 -12.12 -4.82 -9.60
C SER A 137 -11.14 -3.85 -8.94
N LEU A 138 -9.88 -3.81 -9.40
CA LEU A 138 -8.81 -3.05 -8.76
C LEU A 138 -9.13 -1.55 -8.61
N PRO A 139 -9.67 -0.84 -9.63
CA PRO A 139 -10.04 0.57 -9.45
C PRO A 139 -11.05 0.82 -8.33
N LYS A 140 -11.98 -0.12 -8.10
CA LYS A 140 -12.96 -0.03 -7.01
C LYS A 140 -12.29 -0.26 -5.65
N ALA A 141 -11.39 -1.24 -5.56
CA ALA A 141 -10.61 -1.48 -4.36
C ALA A 141 -9.75 -0.25 -3.99
N LEU A 142 -9.09 0.38 -4.98
CA LEU A 142 -8.30 1.58 -4.74
C LEU A 142 -9.16 2.78 -4.31
N LEU A 143 -10.37 2.93 -4.89
CA LEU A 143 -11.30 3.98 -4.49
C LEU A 143 -11.71 3.90 -3.01
N ILE A 144 -11.83 2.68 -2.46
CA ILE A 144 -12.14 2.44 -1.04
C ILE A 144 -10.99 2.93 -0.14
N ILE A 145 -9.75 2.73 -0.58
CA ILE A 145 -8.56 3.20 0.17
C ILE A 145 -8.51 4.72 0.14
N SER A 146 -8.50 5.30 -1.06
CA SER A 146 -8.45 6.75 -1.26
C SER A 146 -9.03 7.16 -2.62
N PRO A 147 -9.96 8.12 -2.66
CA PRO A 147 -10.38 8.74 -3.91
C PRO A 147 -9.37 9.77 -4.44
N GLN A 148 -8.34 10.12 -3.66
CA GLN A 148 -7.37 11.17 -3.97
C GLN A 148 -6.10 10.67 -4.66
N PHE A 149 -6.02 9.39 -5.01
CA PHE A 149 -4.84 8.86 -5.69
C PHE A 149 -4.53 9.62 -6.98
N VAL A 150 -3.29 10.08 -7.07
CA VAL A 150 -2.67 10.71 -8.24
C VAL A 150 -1.73 9.73 -8.94
N LYS A 151 -1.09 8.84 -8.18
CA LYS A 151 -0.13 7.85 -8.69
C LYS A 151 -0.35 6.48 -8.07
N VAL A 152 -0.37 5.45 -8.91
CA VAL A 152 -0.37 4.05 -8.49
C VAL A 152 0.83 3.35 -9.12
N THR A 153 1.63 2.66 -8.31
CA THR A 153 2.82 1.93 -8.75
C THR A 153 2.68 0.46 -8.42
N PHE A 154 2.90 -0.38 -9.42
CA PHE A 154 3.10 -1.82 -9.28
C PHE A 154 4.58 -2.10 -9.46
N ARG A 155 5.21 -2.78 -8.49
CA ARG A 155 6.65 -3.01 -8.50
C ARG A 155 6.97 -4.46 -8.16
N ASP A 156 7.81 -5.08 -8.98
CA ASP A 156 8.31 -6.43 -8.75
C ASP A 156 7.17 -7.46 -8.58
N LEU A 157 6.07 -7.31 -9.32
CA LEU A 157 4.89 -8.19 -9.27
C LEU A 157 4.81 -9.10 -10.51
N ASP A 158 4.40 -10.35 -10.35
CA ASP A 158 4.13 -11.26 -11.47
C ASP A 158 2.77 -10.96 -12.12
N ILE A 159 2.75 -9.91 -12.96
CA ILE A 159 1.54 -9.44 -13.66
C ILE A 159 1.53 -10.01 -15.09
N GLY A 160 2.63 -9.83 -15.83
CA GLY A 160 2.71 -10.18 -17.25
C GLY A 160 1.84 -9.30 -18.15
N ASN A 161 2.00 -9.44 -19.47
CA ASN A 161 1.30 -8.59 -20.45
C ASN A 161 -0.24 -8.70 -20.31
N SER A 162 -0.78 -9.92 -20.27
CA SER A 162 -2.22 -10.15 -20.25
C SER A 162 -2.93 -9.48 -19.07
N LYS A 163 -2.41 -9.60 -17.84
CA LYS A 163 -3.02 -8.91 -16.70
C LYS A 163 -2.74 -7.41 -16.71
N MET A 164 -1.60 -6.97 -17.24
CA MET A 164 -1.32 -5.54 -17.40
C MET A 164 -2.35 -4.87 -18.31
N GLU A 165 -2.70 -5.50 -19.44
CA GLU A 165 -3.76 -5.03 -20.34
C GLU A 165 -5.11 -4.94 -19.63
N LEU A 166 -5.48 -5.96 -18.83
CA LEU A 166 -6.71 -5.93 -18.04
C LEU A 166 -6.73 -4.80 -17.01
N ILE A 167 -5.61 -4.54 -16.34
CA ILE A 167 -5.46 -3.41 -15.41
C ILE A 167 -5.69 -2.11 -16.18
N LEU A 168 -4.95 -1.88 -17.27
CA LEU A 168 -5.07 -0.67 -18.08
C LEU A 168 -6.50 -0.47 -18.61
N GLN A 169 -7.17 -1.53 -19.07
CA GLN A 169 -8.57 -1.47 -19.51
C GLN A 169 -9.53 -1.12 -18.38
N ALA A 170 -9.31 -1.67 -17.18
CA ALA A 170 -10.12 -1.35 -16.00
C ALA A 170 -9.97 0.12 -15.60
N PHE A 171 -8.77 0.70 -15.71
CA PHE A 171 -8.52 2.12 -15.46
C PHE A 171 -8.96 3.05 -16.62
N ARG A 172 -9.10 2.54 -17.85
CA ARG A 172 -9.68 3.32 -18.95
C ARG A 172 -11.20 3.38 -18.92
N SER A 173 -11.84 2.40 -18.31
CA SER A 173 -13.29 2.39 -18.12
C SER A 173 -13.67 3.49 -17.11
N PRO A 174 -14.85 4.14 -17.25
CA PRO A 174 -15.27 5.19 -16.33
C PRO A 174 -15.13 4.75 -14.86
N HIS A 175 -14.25 5.43 -14.13
CA HIS A 175 -13.99 5.18 -12.72
C HIS A 175 -14.05 6.47 -11.90
N ASN A 176 -14.22 6.34 -10.59
CA ASN A 176 -14.33 7.50 -9.71
C ASN A 176 -12.97 8.04 -9.20
N LEU A 177 -11.85 7.48 -9.65
CA LEU A 177 -10.50 7.98 -9.36
C LEU A 177 -10.14 9.19 -10.26
N LYS A 178 -10.85 10.31 -10.08
CA LYS A 178 -10.78 11.49 -10.96
C LYS A 178 -9.41 12.19 -10.98
N TYR A 179 -8.59 11.95 -9.96
CA TYR A 179 -7.27 12.58 -9.82
C TYR A 179 -6.12 11.70 -10.26
N LEU A 180 -6.38 10.44 -10.65
CA LEU A 180 -5.35 9.51 -11.05
C LEU A 180 -4.73 9.98 -12.36
N LYS A 181 -3.43 10.25 -12.33
CA LYS A 181 -2.66 10.73 -13.48
C LYS A 181 -1.65 9.71 -13.96
N ILE A 182 -1.08 8.93 -13.05
CA ILE A 182 0.05 8.04 -13.36
C ILE A 182 -0.26 6.64 -12.88
N ILE A 183 -0.13 5.66 -13.77
CA ILE A 183 0.02 4.25 -13.42
C ILE A 183 1.40 3.80 -13.86
N ARG A 184 2.17 3.27 -12.92
CA ARG A 184 3.53 2.82 -13.17
C ARG A 184 3.68 1.33 -12.94
N PHE A 185 4.35 0.65 -13.85
CA PHE A 185 4.76 -0.75 -13.72
C PHE A 185 6.27 -0.83 -13.73
N ILE A 186 6.85 -1.50 -12.74
CA ILE A 186 8.29 -1.66 -12.61
C ILE A 186 8.59 -3.14 -12.45
N ARG A 187 9.28 -3.72 -13.44
CA ARG A 187 9.69 -5.13 -13.42
C ARG A 187 8.52 -6.06 -13.12
N CYS A 188 7.42 -5.88 -13.85
CA CYS A 188 6.17 -6.60 -13.62
C CYS A 188 5.98 -7.85 -14.50
N GLY A 189 7.07 -8.38 -15.05
CA GLY A 189 7.05 -9.54 -15.95
C GLY A 189 6.50 -9.22 -17.35
N SER A 190 6.46 -7.95 -17.74
CA SER A 190 6.06 -7.52 -19.08
C SER A 190 7.24 -7.40 -20.04
N ASP A 191 6.94 -7.50 -21.33
CA ASP A 191 7.85 -7.30 -22.47
C ASP A 191 7.22 -6.35 -23.51
N GLU A 192 7.86 -6.15 -24.66
CA GLU A 192 7.43 -5.20 -25.69
C GLU A 192 6.06 -5.54 -26.31
N GLY A 193 5.52 -6.73 -26.05
CA GLY A 193 4.21 -7.15 -26.55
C GLY A 193 3.05 -6.28 -26.07
N VAL A 194 3.18 -5.62 -24.90
CA VAL A 194 2.14 -4.73 -24.36
C VAL A 194 2.30 -3.25 -24.78
N ASP A 195 3.38 -2.91 -25.49
CA ASP A 195 3.70 -1.52 -25.86
C ASP A 195 2.61 -0.86 -26.70
N GLY A 196 1.97 -1.61 -27.59
CA GLY A 196 0.85 -1.10 -28.38
C GLY A 196 -0.31 -0.60 -27.51
N VAL A 197 -0.61 -1.30 -26.42
CA VAL A 197 -1.65 -0.94 -25.45
C VAL A 197 -1.21 0.26 -24.62
N ILE A 198 0.05 0.29 -24.18
CA ILE A 198 0.64 1.42 -23.44
C ILE A 198 0.58 2.71 -24.27
N MET A 199 1.01 2.65 -25.53
CA MET A 199 0.98 3.78 -26.46
C MET A 199 -0.44 4.27 -26.72
N ALA A 200 -1.41 3.35 -26.84
CA ALA A 200 -2.82 3.72 -26.97
C ALA A 200 -3.34 4.42 -25.70
N CYS A 201 -3.00 3.94 -24.50
CA CYS A 201 -3.38 4.57 -23.24
C CYS A 201 -2.82 6.00 -23.13
N ASN A 202 -1.52 6.17 -23.43
CA ASN A 202 -0.84 7.46 -23.35
C ASN A 202 -1.35 8.47 -24.39
N LYS A 203 -1.77 8.00 -25.57
CA LYS A 203 -2.33 8.86 -26.62
C LYS A 203 -3.68 9.47 -26.25
N ASP A 204 -4.48 8.75 -25.46
CA ASP A 204 -5.81 9.21 -25.07
C ASP A 204 -5.77 10.30 -23.98
N GLN A 205 -4.58 10.60 -23.42
CA GLN A 205 -4.32 11.66 -22.44
C GLN A 205 -5.17 11.60 -21.16
N VAL A 206 -5.84 10.47 -20.90
CA VAL A 206 -6.63 10.25 -19.68
C VAL A 206 -5.71 9.99 -18.49
N MET A 207 -4.65 9.21 -18.70
CA MET A 207 -3.66 8.84 -17.71
C MET A 207 -2.34 8.50 -18.41
N GLU A 208 -1.23 8.76 -17.74
CA GLU A 208 0.11 8.37 -18.15
C GLU A 208 0.44 6.97 -17.61
N VAL A 209 0.94 6.13 -18.50
CA VAL A 209 1.40 4.77 -18.22
C VAL A 209 2.91 4.75 -18.37
N GLU A 210 3.61 4.59 -17.25
CA GLU A 210 5.06 4.42 -17.17
C GLU A 210 5.39 2.93 -17.03
N VAL A 211 6.27 2.38 -17.87
CA VAL A 211 6.68 0.97 -17.78
C VAL A 211 8.21 0.84 -17.81
N GLU A 212 8.74 0.14 -16.82
CA GLU A 212 10.08 -0.44 -16.82
C GLU A 212 9.92 -1.95 -16.99
N HIS A 213 10.13 -2.45 -18.21
CA HIS A 213 10.05 -3.89 -18.50
C HIS A 213 11.10 -4.66 -17.71
N GLY A 214 10.82 -5.95 -17.47
CA GLY A 214 11.72 -6.84 -16.77
C GLY A 214 11.00 -7.82 -15.86
N LYS A 215 11.73 -8.86 -15.47
CA LYS A 215 11.23 -9.84 -14.51
C LYS A 215 11.22 -9.24 -13.10
N PRO A 216 10.22 -9.59 -12.28
CA PRO A 216 10.21 -9.27 -10.86
C PRO A 216 11.51 -9.71 -10.17
N ARG A 217 11.95 -8.94 -9.18
CA ARG A 217 12.96 -9.41 -8.23
C ARG A 217 12.39 -10.54 -7.37
N GLY A 218 13.19 -11.57 -7.15
CA GLY A 218 12.96 -12.62 -6.18
C GLY A 218 14.32 -13.21 -5.80
N ASP A 219 14.49 -13.60 -4.55
CA ASP A 219 15.72 -14.25 -4.09
C ASP A 219 15.93 -15.53 -4.89
N ASN A 220 16.83 -15.47 -5.87
CA ASN A 220 17.31 -16.61 -6.64
C ASN A 220 18.17 -17.50 -5.73
N PHE A 221 17.53 -18.25 -4.82
CA PHE A 221 18.15 -19.47 -4.32
C PHE A 221 17.99 -20.53 -5.41
N PHE A 222 19.02 -20.64 -6.25
CA PHE A 222 19.25 -21.73 -7.19
C PHE A 222 19.37 -23.08 -6.46
#